data_AF-A0A7S0TP46-F1
#
_entry.id   AF-A0A7S0TP46-F1
#
_cell.length_a   1.000
_cell.length_b   1.000
_cell.length_c   1.000
_cell.angle_alpha   90.00
_cell.angle_beta   90.00
_cell.angle_gamma   90.00
#
_symmetry.space_group_name_H-M   'P 1'
#
loop_
_entity.id
_entity.type
_entity.pdbx_description
1 polymer ?
#
loop_
_entity_poly.entity_id
_entity_poly.type
_entity_poly.pdbx_seq_one_letter_code
_entity_poly.pdbx_strand_id
1 'polypeptide(L)'
;LVRRTWPVFEAKAEEVGVRLFLLFFRTNPTAVNLFSFRAEYPLEQSAGMRRHASDVVRSLGEVVSDKHDGRSLQRNLHALAARHAKYGVQAEDLEDMFECLFVVAKEVLGQVWTKEMEAAWKSVWTGFRLIMEPTLIAATCPFKMGDSELKAIEYLATPQQKLVLSSWKIIARDTRSYGVRLFLKMFQLSPTSLKLFSFANDTPLEESPRLASHAELFMGKLGFIVSHLDIERTTIPYLQSSSALHAELQVEPQHFVLMGKAMLWSWQQGLGDAWTLEVQHAWEKLWVTVETIMKPVLKQARESVSRKKMRELEVMFSKKRDE
;
A
#
# COMPACT_ATOMS: atom_id res chain seq x y z
N LEU A 1 -22.36 1.47 -6.46
CA LEU A 1 -22.63 2.92 -6.59
C LEU A 1 -21.79 3.55 -7.69
N VAL A 2 -20.46 3.54 -7.59
CA VAL A 2 -19.54 4.08 -8.62
C VAL A 2 -19.86 3.57 -10.03
N ARG A 3 -20.05 2.25 -10.21
CA ARG A 3 -20.47 1.63 -11.49
C ARG A 3 -21.73 2.25 -12.10
N ARG A 4 -22.75 2.51 -11.27
CA ARG A 4 -24.05 3.02 -11.73
C ARG A 4 -23.94 4.45 -12.24
N THR A 5 -23.03 5.24 -11.67
CA THR A 5 -22.85 6.65 -12.02
C THR A 5 -21.74 6.89 -13.03
N TRP A 6 -20.88 5.89 -13.28
CA TRP A 6 -19.77 6.02 -14.23
C TRP A 6 -20.17 6.44 -15.66
N PRO A 7 -21.32 6.00 -16.22
CA PRO A 7 -21.74 6.44 -17.55
C PRO A 7 -21.86 7.96 -17.70
N VAL A 8 -22.12 8.70 -16.62
CA VAL A 8 -22.13 10.18 -16.62
C VAL A 8 -20.75 10.77 -16.94
N PHE A 9 -19.69 10.14 -16.44
CA PHE A 9 -18.30 10.52 -16.70
C PHE A 9 -17.89 10.12 -18.11
N GLU A 10 -18.21 8.88 -18.51
CA GLU A 10 -17.82 8.31 -19.80
C GLU A 10 -18.41 9.09 -20.98
N ALA A 11 -19.67 9.53 -20.88
CA ALA A 11 -20.33 10.33 -21.90
C ALA A 11 -19.62 11.68 -22.19
N LYS A 12 -18.79 12.15 -21.24
CA LYS A 12 -18.05 13.41 -21.33
C LYS A 12 -16.56 13.21 -21.00
N ALA A 13 -15.99 12.06 -21.36
CA ALA A 13 -14.68 11.64 -20.91
C ALA A 13 -13.57 12.67 -21.19
N GLU A 14 -13.59 13.32 -22.35
CA GLU A 14 -12.61 14.36 -22.69
C GLU A 14 -12.79 15.60 -21.80
N GLU A 15 -14.00 16.16 -21.70
CA GLU A 15 -14.29 17.35 -20.89
C GLU A 15 -13.93 17.13 -19.41
N VAL A 16 -14.37 16.00 -18.85
CA VAL A 16 -14.10 15.60 -17.47
C VAL A 16 -12.61 15.40 -17.24
N GLY A 17 -11.93 14.71 -18.15
CA GLY A 17 -10.50 14.45 -18.05
C GLY A 17 -9.67 15.74 -18.16
N VAL A 18 -10.02 16.64 -19.09
CA VAL A 18 -9.33 17.92 -19.25
C VAL A 18 -9.48 18.75 -17.98
N ARG A 19 -10.70 18.85 -17.44
CA ARG A 19 -10.96 19.53 -16.17
C ARG A 19 -10.15 18.94 -15.01
N LEU A 20 -10.09 17.61 -14.92
CA LEU A 20 -9.30 16.89 -13.91
C LEU A 20 -7.82 17.30 -13.96
N PHE A 21 -7.19 17.22 -15.13
CA PHE A 21 -5.77 17.54 -15.26
C PHE A 21 -5.48 19.04 -15.12
N LEU A 22 -6.38 19.93 -15.56
CA LEU A 22 -6.25 21.37 -15.28
C LEU A 22 -6.30 21.67 -13.78
N LEU A 23 -7.18 20.99 -13.04
CA LEU A 23 -7.23 21.10 -11.59
C LEU A 23 -5.93 20.56 -10.97
N PHE A 24 -5.47 19.39 -11.40
CA PHE A 24 -4.23 18.78 -10.94
C PHE A 24 -2.99 19.65 -11.19
N PHE A 25 -2.86 20.28 -12.36
CA PHE A 25 -1.74 21.20 -12.63
C PHE A 25 -1.87 22.52 -11.89
N ARG A 26 -3.08 22.96 -11.55
CA ARG A 26 -3.26 24.14 -10.71
C ARG A 26 -2.79 23.88 -9.28
N THR A 27 -3.09 22.70 -8.74
CA THR A 27 -2.67 22.32 -7.38
C THR A 27 -1.21 21.86 -7.34
N ASN A 28 -0.70 21.28 -8.43
CA ASN A 28 0.66 20.75 -8.57
C ASN A 28 1.34 21.27 -9.83
N PRO A 29 1.76 22.56 -9.88
CA PRO A 29 2.26 23.18 -11.10
C PRO A 29 3.48 22.50 -11.72
N THR A 30 4.33 21.89 -10.91
CA THR A 30 5.53 21.18 -11.38
C THR A 30 5.20 19.88 -12.09
N ALA A 31 4.04 19.27 -11.82
CA ALA A 31 3.65 17.98 -12.39
C ALA A 31 3.47 18.03 -13.91
N VAL A 32 3.18 19.21 -14.48
CA VAL A 32 3.10 19.41 -15.95
C VAL A 32 4.39 18.96 -16.65
N ASN A 33 5.54 19.02 -15.98
CA ASN A 33 6.84 18.65 -16.56
C ASN A 33 6.96 17.15 -16.88
N LEU A 34 6.12 16.30 -16.26
CA LEU A 34 6.05 14.86 -16.53
C LEU A 34 5.43 14.54 -17.90
N PHE A 35 4.78 15.52 -18.53
CA PHE A 35 4.00 15.31 -19.74
C PHE A 35 4.75 15.84 -20.98
N SER A 36 4.58 15.14 -22.10
CA SER A 36 5.17 15.54 -23.39
C SER A 36 4.52 16.80 -23.97
N PHE A 37 3.23 17.02 -23.68
CA PHE A 37 2.45 18.17 -24.15
C PHE A 37 2.65 19.44 -23.31
N ARG A 38 3.61 19.47 -22.38
CA ARG A 38 3.83 20.56 -21.40
C ARG A 38 4.01 21.96 -21.99
N ALA A 39 4.33 22.07 -23.29
CA ALA A 39 4.54 23.33 -24.00
C ALA A 39 3.34 23.74 -24.89
N GLU A 40 2.29 22.92 -24.98
CA GLU A 40 1.14 23.12 -25.87
C GLU A 40 0.07 24.01 -25.23
N TYR A 41 0.39 25.29 -24.97
CA TYR A 41 -0.56 26.23 -24.37
C TYR A 41 -1.50 26.89 -25.40
N PRO A 42 -2.77 27.14 -25.04
CA PRO A 42 -3.41 26.77 -23.77
C PRO A 42 -3.66 25.25 -23.68
N LEU A 43 -3.38 24.64 -22.52
CA LEU A 43 -3.34 23.19 -22.36
C LEU A 43 -4.68 22.51 -22.67
N GLU A 44 -5.81 23.16 -22.41
CA GLU A 44 -7.14 22.66 -22.74
C GLU A 44 -7.37 22.47 -24.25
N GLN A 45 -6.58 23.14 -25.10
CA GLN A 45 -6.64 22.99 -26.56
C GLN A 45 -5.59 22.01 -27.09
N SER A 46 -4.62 21.59 -26.27
CA SER A 46 -3.60 20.61 -26.66
C SER A 46 -4.24 19.30 -27.09
N ALA A 47 -3.83 18.79 -28.26
CA ALA A 47 -4.29 17.49 -28.74
C ALA A 47 -3.73 16.35 -27.88
N GLY A 48 -2.47 16.49 -27.41
CA GLY A 48 -1.84 15.53 -26.51
C GLY A 48 -2.54 15.44 -25.16
N MET A 49 -2.82 16.60 -24.55
CA MET A 49 -3.54 16.72 -23.29
C MET A 49 -4.95 16.11 -23.37
N ARG A 50 -5.75 16.50 -24.37
CA ARG A 50 -7.13 16.00 -24.54
C ARG A 50 -7.18 14.48 -24.73
N ARG A 51 -6.28 13.93 -25.54
CA ARG A 51 -6.16 12.47 -25.73
C ARG A 51 -5.83 11.77 -24.42
N HIS A 52 -4.79 12.22 -23.72
CA HIS A 52 -4.37 11.62 -22.46
C HIS A 52 -5.47 11.69 -21.39
N ALA A 53 -6.11 12.86 -21.26
CA ALA A 53 -7.25 13.08 -20.38
C ALA A 53 -8.40 12.10 -20.65
N SER A 54 -8.79 11.92 -21.92
CA SER A 54 -9.82 10.96 -22.29
C SER A 54 -9.42 9.52 -21.97
N ASP A 55 -8.16 9.16 -22.21
CA ASP A 55 -7.65 7.80 -21.97
C ASP A 55 -7.65 7.45 -20.48
N VAL A 56 -7.34 8.41 -19.60
CA VAL A 56 -7.41 8.21 -18.14
C VAL A 56 -8.85 7.95 -17.69
N VAL A 57 -9.81 8.76 -18.12
CA VAL A 57 -11.23 8.56 -17.75
C VAL A 57 -11.73 7.20 -18.28
N ARG A 58 -11.37 6.81 -19.51
CA ARG A 58 -11.75 5.50 -20.05
C ARG A 58 -11.11 4.35 -19.26
N SER A 59 -9.82 4.46 -18.92
CA SER A 59 -9.09 3.44 -18.15
C SER A 59 -9.68 3.26 -16.75
N LEU A 60 -10.04 4.37 -16.07
CA LEU A 60 -10.75 4.30 -14.79
C LEU A 60 -12.13 3.63 -14.93
N GLY A 61 -12.79 3.81 -16.07
CA GLY A 61 -14.03 3.10 -16.40
C GLY A 61 -13.87 1.60 -16.53
N GLU A 62 -12.74 1.11 -17.04
CA GLU A 62 -12.43 -0.33 -17.07
C GLU A 62 -12.26 -0.90 -15.66
N VAL A 63 -11.57 -0.18 -14.78
CA VAL A 63 -11.42 -0.54 -13.35
C VAL A 63 -12.80 -0.58 -12.67
N VAL A 64 -13.63 0.44 -12.92
CA VAL A 64 -14.94 0.56 -12.29
C VAL A 64 -15.90 -0.52 -12.81
N SER A 65 -15.92 -0.75 -14.13
CA SER A 65 -16.88 -1.65 -14.79
C SER A 65 -16.64 -3.13 -14.51
N ASP A 66 -15.49 -3.53 -13.94
CA ASP A 66 -15.21 -4.92 -13.52
C ASP A 66 -15.37 -5.92 -14.66
N LYS A 67 -15.03 -5.47 -15.88
CA LYS A 67 -15.03 -6.32 -17.07
C LYS A 67 -13.91 -7.36 -17.05
N HIS A 68 -12.98 -7.23 -16.11
CA HIS A 68 -11.84 -8.12 -15.93
C HIS A 68 -12.03 -8.94 -14.67
N ASP A 69 -11.58 -10.19 -14.68
CA ASP A 69 -11.37 -10.90 -13.42
C ASP A 69 -10.35 -10.13 -12.56
N GLY A 70 -10.46 -10.24 -11.23
CA GLY A 70 -9.63 -9.48 -10.31
C GLY A 70 -8.12 -9.63 -10.55
N ARG A 71 -7.66 -10.78 -11.07
CA ARG A 71 -6.22 -11.01 -11.36
C ARG A 71 -5.79 -10.26 -12.62
N SER A 72 -6.60 -10.30 -13.67
CA SER A 72 -6.34 -9.57 -14.90
C SER A 72 -6.27 -8.06 -14.65
N LEU A 73 -7.22 -7.52 -13.87
CA LEU A 73 -7.23 -6.13 -13.47
C LEU A 73 -5.95 -5.75 -12.70
N GLN A 74 -5.59 -6.56 -11.70
CA GLN A 74 -4.38 -6.35 -10.91
C GLN A 74 -3.11 -6.35 -11.76
N ARG A 75 -2.96 -7.31 -12.67
CA ARG A 75 -1.82 -7.36 -13.61
C ARG A 75 -1.74 -6.09 -14.45
N ASN A 76 -2.87 -5.60 -14.94
CA ASN A 76 -2.93 -4.39 -15.75
C ASN A 76 -2.53 -3.15 -14.94
N LEU A 77 -3.01 -3.04 -13.69
CA LEU A 77 -2.65 -1.95 -12.78
C LEU A 77 -1.17 -1.97 -12.40
N HIS A 78 -0.58 -3.15 -12.17
CA HIS A 78 0.88 -3.27 -11.97
C HIS A 78 1.67 -2.80 -13.18
N ALA A 79 1.27 -3.23 -14.38
CA ALA A 79 1.93 -2.80 -15.62
C ALA A 79 1.79 -1.28 -15.84
N LEU A 80 0.62 -0.73 -15.50
CA LEU A 80 0.36 0.71 -15.53
C LEU A 80 1.29 1.46 -14.57
N ALA A 81 1.38 1.01 -13.31
CA ALA A 81 2.23 1.63 -12.30
C ALA A 81 3.71 1.56 -12.67
N ALA A 82 4.18 0.41 -13.16
CA ALA A 82 5.54 0.26 -13.63
C ALA A 82 5.89 1.22 -14.80
N ARG A 83 4.92 1.55 -15.68
CA ARG A 83 5.13 2.59 -16.70
C ARG A 83 5.17 3.99 -16.10
N HIS A 84 4.26 4.31 -15.17
CA HIS A 84 4.20 5.61 -14.51
C HIS A 84 5.50 5.90 -13.73
N ALA A 85 6.07 4.89 -13.05
CA ALA A 85 7.37 5.02 -12.40
C ALA A 85 8.48 5.42 -13.38
N LYS A 86 8.48 4.86 -14.61
CA LYS A 86 9.45 5.23 -15.66
C LYS A 86 9.30 6.66 -16.16
N TYR A 87 8.10 7.23 -16.06
CA TYR A 87 7.84 8.64 -16.39
C TYR A 87 8.23 9.59 -15.24
N GLY A 88 8.64 9.05 -14.09
CA GLY A 88 9.01 9.84 -12.91
C GLY A 88 7.85 10.15 -11.97
N VAL A 89 6.68 9.55 -12.18
CA VAL A 89 5.51 9.69 -11.29
C VAL A 89 5.82 9.06 -9.94
N GLN A 90 5.60 9.82 -8.87
CA GLN A 90 5.75 9.39 -7.49
C GLN A 90 4.42 8.93 -6.89
N ALA A 91 4.47 8.32 -5.70
CA ALA A 91 3.27 7.87 -4.99
C ALA A 91 2.37 9.06 -4.59
N GLU A 92 2.99 10.18 -4.23
CA GLU A 92 2.30 11.41 -3.83
C GLU A 92 1.50 12.00 -4.99
N ASP A 93 2.05 11.99 -6.21
CA ASP A 93 1.35 12.46 -7.41
C ASP A 93 0.04 11.69 -7.66
N LEU A 94 -0.02 10.40 -7.30
CA LEU A 94 -1.22 9.58 -7.42
C LEU A 94 -2.30 10.01 -6.41
N GLU A 95 -1.91 10.30 -5.16
CA GLU A 95 -2.85 10.76 -4.13
C GLU A 95 -3.42 12.13 -4.50
N ASP A 96 -2.56 13.04 -4.95
CA ASP A 96 -2.98 14.37 -5.41
C ASP A 96 -3.94 14.28 -6.61
N MET A 97 -3.68 13.36 -7.55
CA MET A 97 -4.57 13.09 -8.67
C MET A 97 -5.93 12.56 -8.20
N PHE A 98 -5.96 11.71 -7.18
CA PHE A 98 -7.21 11.19 -6.63
C PHE A 98 -8.04 12.27 -5.94
N GLU A 99 -7.42 13.15 -5.15
CA GLU A 99 -8.11 14.27 -4.52
C GLU A 99 -8.75 15.17 -5.60
N CYS A 100 -8.04 15.43 -6.71
CA CYS A 100 -8.59 16.15 -7.85
C CYS A 100 -9.75 15.40 -8.51
N LEU A 101 -9.63 14.07 -8.70
CA LEU A 101 -10.71 13.23 -9.24
C LEU A 101 -11.95 13.26 -8.35
N PHE A 102 -11.76 13.28 -7.02
CA PHE A 102 -12.85 13.33 -6.06
C PHE A 102 -13.61 14.65 -6.10
N VAL A 103 -12.88 15.78 -6.23
CA VAL A 103 -13.46 17.10 -6.46
C VAL A 103 -14.28 17.11 -7.75
N VAL A 104 -13.68 16.68 -8.87
CA VAL A 104 -14.39 16.63 -10.17
C VAL A 104 -15.60 15.70 -10.11
N ALA A 105 -15.51 14.57 -9.43
CA ALA A 105 -16.63 13.64 -9.27
C ALA A 105 -17.80 14.24 -8.49
N LYS A 106 -17.52 15.01 -7.43
CA LYS A 106 -18.55 15.76 -6.68
C LYS A 106 -19.24 16.78 -7.58
N GLU A 107 -18.47 17.51 -8.38
CA GLU A 107 -19.00 18.54 -9.28
C GLU A 107 -19.84 17.95 -10.42
N VAL A 108 -19.37 16.87 -11.04
CA VAL A 108 -20.06 16.17 -12.14
C VAL A 108 -21.37 15.54 -11.66
N LEU A 109 -21.38 14.94 -10.48
CA LEU A 109 -22.57 14.27 -9.94
C LEU A 109 -23.53 15.24 -9.22
N GLY A 110 -23.04 16.39 -8.77
CA GLY A 110 -23.85 17.45 -8.16
C GLY A 110 -24.78 16.92 -7.07
N GLN A 111 -26.09 17.12 -7.25
CA GLN A 111 -27.12 16.69 -6.29
C GLN A 111 -27.24 15.16 -6.14
N VAL A 112 -26.68 14.37 -7.08
CA VAL A 112 -26.65 12.90 -7.01
C VAL A 112 -25.55 12.40 -6.07
N TRP A 113 -24.61 13.27 -5.66
CA TRP A 113 -23.55 12.92 -4.74
C TRP A 113 -24.08 12.74 -3.31
N THR A 114 -23.90 11.55 -2.73
CA THR A 114 -24.29 11.23 -1.35
C THR A 114 -23.08 10.79 -0.51
N LYS A 115 -23.25 10.67 0.81
CA LYS A 115 -22.21 10.15 1.71
C LYS A 115 -21.83 8.71 1.38
N GLU A 116 -22.79 7.90 0.95
CA GLU A 116 -22.58 6.53 0.52
C GLU A 116 -21.82 6.48 -0.81
N MET A 117 -22.07 7.43 -1.71
CA MET A 117 -21.30 7.58 -2.95
C MET A 117 -19.84 7.93 -2.63
N GLU A 118 -19.63 8.90 -1.73
CA GLU A 118 -18.31 9.26 -1.22
C GLU A 118 -17.55 8.05 -0.65
N ALA A 119 -18.19 7.26 0.22
CA ALA A 119 -17.59 6.05 0.76
C ALA A 119 -17.26 5.02 -0.33
N ALA A 120 -18.13 4.85 -1.34
CA ALA A 120 -17.90 3.92 -2.44
C ALA A 120 -16.71 4.35 -3.33
N TRP A 121 -16.57 5.65 -3.62
CA TRP A 121 -15.42 6.18 -4.37
C TRP A 121 -14.11 6.03 -3.60
N LYS A 122 -14.11 6.33 -2.30
CA LYS A 122 -12.95 6.08 -1.41
C LYS A 122 -12.56 4.61 -1.38
N SER A 123 -13.53 3.70 -1.42
CA SER A 123 -13.27 2.25 -1.50
C SER A 123 -12.62 1.85 -2.84
N VAL A 124 -13.08 2.38 -3.97
CA VAL A 124 -12.43 2.16 -5.28
C VAL A 124 -10.99 2.68 -5.27
N TRP A 125 -10.77 3.87 -4.72
CA TRP A 125 -9.43 4.44 -4.57
C TRP A 125 -8.53 3.57 -3.71
N THR A 126 -9.03 3.12 -2.57
CA THR A 126 -8.28 2.22 -1.68
C THR A 126 -7.79 0.99 -2.45
N GLY A 127 -8.64 0.38 -3.29
CA GLY A 127 -8.24 -0.75 -4.14
C GLY A 127 -7.16 -0.39 -5.16
N PHE A 128 -7.29 0.74 -5.84
CA PHE A 128 -6.31 1.22 -6.82
C PHE A 128 -4.95 1.53 -6.16
N ARG A 129 -4.98 2.29 -5.06
CA ARG A 129 -3.83 2.67 -4.25
C ARG A 129 -3.08 1.44 -3.73
N LEU A 130 -3.78 0.44 -3.20
CA LEU A 130 -3.19 -0.81 -2.69
C LEU A 130 -2.35 -1.56 -3.74
N ILE A 131 -2.59 -1.34 -5.03
CA ILE A 131 -1.86 -2.01 -6.12
C ILE A 131 -0.81 -1.07 -6.71
N MET A 132 -1.19 0.16 -7.04
CA MET A 132 -0.33 1.07 -7.80
C MET A 132 0.75 1.74 -6.97
N GLU A 133 0.44 2.24 -5.78
CA GLU A 133 1.41 2.93 -4.93
C GLU A 133 2.58 2.00 -4.55
N PRO A 134 2.36 0.75 -4.06
CA PRO A 134 3.48 -0.11 -3.75
C PRO A 134 4.35 -0.44 -4.96
N THR A 135 3.74 -0.53 -6.15
CA THR A 135 4.46 -0.78 -7.39
C THR A 135 5.33 0.41 -7.80
N LEU A 136 4.84 1.64 -7.62
CA LEU A 136 5.65 2.85 -7.86
C LEU A 136 6.84 2.90 -6.90
N ILE A 137 6.60 2.71 -5.60
CA ILE A 137 7.65 2.74 -4.57
C ILE A 137 8.67 1.62 -4.80
N ALA A 138 8.22 0.41 -5.15
CA ALA A 138 9.11 -0.71 -5.45
C ALA A 138 9.94 -0.48 -6.72
N ALA A 139 9.37 0.17 -7.74
CA ALA A 139 10.09 0.47 -8.98
C ALA A 139 11.26 1.43 -8.77
N THR A 140 11.16 2.34 -7.79
CA THR A 140 12.23 3.26 -7.39
C THR A 140 13.10 2.70 -6.26
N CYS A 141 12.77 1.51 -5.73
CA CYS A 141 13.54 0.87 -4.68
C CYS A 141 14.95 0.48 -5.19
N PRO A 142 16.02 0.93 -4.50
CA PRO A 142 17.39 0.60 -4.87
C PRO A 142 17.73 -0.88 -4.59
N PHE A 143 16.97 -1.54 -3.70
CA PHE A 143 17.16 -2.97 -3.43
C PHE A 143 16.72 -3.80 -4.63
N LYS A 144 17.60 -4.67 -5.11
CA LYS A 144 17.28 -5.70 -6.11
C LYS A 144 17.26 -7.04 -5.40
N MET A 145 16.20 -7.80 -5.63
CA MET A 145 16.08 -9.15 -5.09
C MET A 145 17.09 -10.08 -5.75
N GLY A 146 17.67 -10.98 -4.96
CA GLY A 146 18.47 -12.10 -5.41
C GLY A 146 17.69 -13.41 -5.41
N ASP A 147 18.40 -14.50 -5.72
CA ASP A 147 17.83 -15.84 -5.85
C ASP A 147 17.19 -16.35 -4.55
N SER A 148 17.71 -15.95 -3.39
CA SER A 148 17.15 -16.31 -2.08
C SER A 148 15.76 -15.74 -1.85
N GLU A 149 15.55 -14.48 -2.21
CA GLU A 149 14.26 -13.81 -2.05
C GLU A 149 13.23 -14.37 -3.04
N LEU A 150 13.62 -14.60 -4.29
CA LEU A 150 12.72 -15.17 -5.31
C LEU A 150 12.29 -16.60 -4.96
N LYS A 151 13.23 -17.45 -4.51
CA LYS A 151 12.91 -18.82 -4.05
C LYS A 151 11.96 -18.84 -2.86
N ALA A 152 12.10 -17.89 -1.93
CA ALA A 152 11.21 -17.81 -0.77
C ALA A 152 9.74 -17.57 -1.19
N ILE A 153 9.51 -16.93 -2.33
CA ILE A 153 8.17 -16.61 -2.85
C ILE A 153 7.62 -17.76 -3.67
N GLU A 154 8.44 -18.36 -4.54
CA GLU A 154 8.06 -19.58 -5.27
C GLU A 154 7.58 -20.67 -4.30
N TYR A 155 8.23 -20.78 -3.15
CA TYR A 155 7.87 -21.73 -2.12
C TYR A 155 6.51 -21.46 -1.46
N LEU A 156 5.96 -20.24 -1.53
CA LEU A 156 4.61 -19.94 -1.02
C LEU A 156 3.47 -20.39 -1.93
N ALA A 157 3.74 -20.69 -3.21
CA ALA A 157 2.75 -21.15 -4.19
C ALA A 157 2.42 -22.66 -4.10
N THR A 158 2.67 -23.27 -2.95
CA THR A 158 2.72 -24.74 -2.71
C THR A 158 1.53 -25.23 -1.87
N PRO A 159 1.41 -26.53 -1.49
CA PRO A 159 0.35 -27.01 -0.59
C PRO A 159 0.22 -26.22 0.72
N GLN A 160 1.31 -25.57 1.17
CA GLN A 160 1.33 -24.67 2.32
C GLN A 160 0.37 -23.49 2.15
N GLN A 161 0.18 -23.00 0.92
CA GLN A 161 -0.79 -21.94 0.60
C GLN A 161 -2.20 -22.32 1.06
N LYS A 162 -2.60 -23.58 0.82
CA LYS A 162 -3.93 -24.06 1.18
C LYS A 162 -4.15 -24.06 2.69
N LEU A 163 -3.13 -24.44 3.47
CA LEU A 163 -3.16 -24.46 4.93
C LEU A 163 -3.27 -23.04 5.50
N VAL A 164 -2.50 -22.10 4.95
CA VAL A 164 -2.60 -20.68 5.32
C VAL A 164 -4.00 -20.15 4.97
N LEU A 165 -4.49 -20.39 3.76
CA LEU A 165 -5.81 -19.92 3.31
C LEU A 165 -6.95 -20.51 4.15
N SER A 166 -6.91 -21.80 4.48
CA SER A 166 -7.98 -22.45 5.26
C SER A 166 -7.99 -21.98 6.71
N SER A 167 -6.83 -21.86 7.35
CA SER A 167 -6.72 -21.35 8.72
C SER A 167 -7.01 -19.85 8.80
N TRP A 168 -6.63 -19.07 7.78
CA TRP A 168 -6.97 -17.65 7.67
C TRP A 168 -8.48 -17.41 7.64
N LYS A 169 -9.28 -18.28 7.01
CA LYS A 169 -10.75 -18.16 7.03
C LYS A 169 -11.34 -18.20 8.45
N ILE A 170 -10.65 -18.84 9.40
CA ILE A 170 -11.04 -18.87 10.81
C ILE A 170 -10.59 -17.57 11.47
N ILE A 171 -9.31 -17.20 11.32
CA ILE A 171 -8.72 -15.97 11.87
C ILE A 171 -9.47 -14.72 11.42
N ALA A 172 -9.85 -14.67 10.14
CA ALA A 172 -10.54 -13.54 9.52
C ALA A 172 -11.93 -13.26 10.11
N ARG A 173 -12.51 -14.19 10.88
CA ARG A 173 -13.79 -13.99 11.58
C ARG A 173 -13.67 -13.09 12.80
N ASP A 174 -12.46 -12.95 13.35
CA ASP A 174 -12.17 -12.11 14.52
C ASP A 174 -10.75 -11.54 14.45
N THR A 175 -10.45 -10.83 13.36
CA THR A 175 -9.12 -10.23 13.16
C THR A 175 -8.70 -9.35 14.33
N ARG A 176 -9.67 -8.65 14.94
CA ARG A 176 -9.45 -7.76 16.08
C ARG A 176 -8.85 -8.51 17.28
N SER A 177 -9.49 -9.58 17.74
CA SER A 177 -8.99 -10.34 18.90
C SER A 177 -7.64 -11.00 18.62
N TYR A 178 -7.45 -11.60 17.45
CA TYR A 178 -6.15 -12.21 17.09
C TYR A 178 -5.04 -11.17 17.02
N GLY A 179 -5.31 -10.01 16.42
CA GLY A 179 -4.36 -8.91 16.28
C GLY A 179 -3.99 -8.31 17.63
N VAL A 180 -4.97 -7.96 18.48
CA VAL A 180 -4.70 -7.40 19.82
C VAL A 180 -3.88 -8.39 20.65
N ARG A 181 -4.29 -9.67 20.67
CA ARG A 181 -3.57 -10.74 21.39
C ARG A 181 -2.12 -10.88 20.92
N LEU A 182 -1.89 -10.81 19.62
CA LEU A 182 -0.55 -10.83 19.02
C LEU A 182 0.29 -9.65 19.52
N PHE A 183 -0.22 -8.42 19.48
CA PHE A 183 0.59 -7.26 19.88
C PHE A 183 0.88 -7.25 21.38
N LEU A 184 -0.11 -7.59 22.20
CA LEU A 184 0.11 -7.79 23.64
C LEU A 184 1.20 -8.84 23.89
N LYS A 185 1.18 -9.96 23.17
CA LYS A 185 2.24 -10.97 23.26
C LYS A 185 3.61 -10.43 22.84
N MET A 186 3.68 -9.64 21.77
CA MET A 186 4.91 -9.02 21.32
C MET A 186 5.49 -8.09 22.39
N PHE A 187 4.67 -7.27 23.05
CA PHE A 187 5.11 -6.38 24.13
C PHE A 187 5.47 -7.12 25.42
N GLN A 188 4.85 -8.28 25.69
CA GLN A 188 5.31 -9.16 26.76
C GLN A 188 6.69 -9.75 26.47
N LEU A 189 6.96 -10.15 25.22
CA LEU A 189 8.26 -10.68 24.79
C LEU A 189 9.34 -9.59 24.74
N SER A 190 8.97 -8.35 24.42
CA SER A 190 9.87 -7.21 24.39
C SER A 190 9.14 -5.92 24.79
N PRO A 191 9.16 -5.56 26.08
CA PRO A 191 8.51 -4.35 26.57
C PRO A 191 9.07 -3.06 25.95
N THR A 192 10.35 -3.07 25.56
CA THR A 192 10.99 -1.92 24.92
C THR A 192 10.41 -1.59 23.55
N SER A 193 9.88 -2.57 22.82
CA SER A 193 9.23 -2.35 21.52
C SER A 193 7.96 -1.48 21.62
N LEU A 194 7.32 -1.42 22.80
CA LEU A 194 6.13 -0.60 23.01
C LEU A 194 6.39 0.90 22.74
N LYS A 195 7.62 1.37 22.95
CA LYS A 195 8.04 2.76 22.74
C LYS A 195 7.95 3.22 21.27
N LEU A 196 7.86 2.30 20.32
CA LEU A 196 7.71 2.62 18.89
C LEU A 196 6.28 3.05 18.54
N PHE A 197 5.33 2.88 19.45
CA PHE A 197 3.92 3.07 19.18
C PHE A 197 3.37 4.29 19.92
N SER A 198 2.49 5.04 19.25
CA SER A 198 1.84 6.24 19.83
C SER A 198 0.88 5.93 20.99
N PHE A 199 0.60 4.66 21.24
CA PHE A 199 -0.22 4.16 22.33
C PHE A 199 0.59 3.58 23.49
N ALA A 200 1.90 3.85 23.55
CA ALA A 200 2.78 3.32 24.59
C ALA A 200 2.34 3.62 26.03
N ASN A 201 1.59 4.71 26.23
CA ASN A 201 1.11 5.17 27.53
C ASN A 201 -0.36 4.83 27.80
N ASP A 202 -1.04 4.08 26.91
CA ASP A 202 -2.43 3.68 27.16
C ASP A 202 -2.48 2.64 28.29
N THR A 203 -3.46 2.78 29.18
CA THR A 203 -3.64 1.88 30.34
C THR A 203 -5.14 1.76 30.68
N PRO A 204 -5.67 0.53 30.81
CA PRO A 204 -5.03 -0.75 30.48
C PRO A 204 -4.81 -0.88 28.96
N LEU A 205 -3.67 -1.46 28.56
CA LEU A 205 -3.24 -1.48 27.15
C LEU A 205 -4.17 -2.34 26.28
N GLU A 206 -4.72 -3.42 26.85
CA GLU A 206 -5.67 -4.34 26.22
C GLU A 206 -7.00 -3.67 25.83
N GLU A 207 -7.37 -2.57 26.50
CA GLU A 207 -8.57 -1.79 26.19
C GLU A 207 -8.28 -0.59 25.27
N SER A 208 -7.01 -0.41 24.86
CA SER A 208 -6.63 0.72 24.01
C SER A 208 -7.33 0.65 22.65
N PRO A 209 -8.16 1.64 22.29
CA PRO A 209 -8.75 1.72 20.96
C PRO A 209 -7.67 1.96 19.88
N ARG A 210 -6.54 2.58 20.25
CA ARG A 210 -5.41 2.84 19.34
C ARG A 210 -4.65 1.55 19.05
N LEU A 211 -4.43 0.70 20.07
CA LEU A 211 -3.90 -0.64 19.86
C LEU A 211 -4.83 -1.47 18.97
N ALA A 212 -6.13 -1.50 19.28
CA ALA A 212 -7.10 -2.26 18.50
C ALA A 212 -7.10 -1.82 17.02
N SER A 213 -7.12 -0.51 16.77
CA SER A 213 -7.06 0.04 15.41
C SER A 213 -5.76 -0.34 14.68
N HIS A 214 -4.62 -0.27 15.38
CA HIS A 214 -3.33 -0.68 14.81
C HIS A 214 -3.26 -2.19 14.53
N ALA A 215 -3.81 -3.01 15.42
CA ALA A 215 -3.92 -4.45 15.26
C ALA A 215 -4.78 -4.81 14.05
N GLU A 216 -5.94 -4.18 13.89
CA GLU A 216 -6.81 -4.37 12.73
C GLU A 216 -6.12 -3.94 11.43
N LEU A 217 -5.36 -2.85 11.46
CA LEU A 217 -4.54 -2.43 10.32
C LEU A 217 -3.54 -3.54 9.93
N PHE A 218 -2.75 -4.04 10.89
CA PHE A 218 -1.80 -5.13 10.64
C PHE A 218 -2.50 -6.37 10.08
N MET A 219 -3.62 -6.79 10.67
CA MET A 219 -4.37 -7.97 10.23
C MET A 219 -4.95 -7.77 8.83
N GLY A 220 -5.37 -6.56 8.47
CA GLY A 220 -5.76 -6.21 7.11
C GLY A 220 -4.60 -6.37 6.10
N LYS A 221 -3.40 -5.87 6.46
CA LYS A 221 -2.19 -6.03 5.62
C LYS A 221 -1.80 -7.50 5.46
N LEU A 222 -1.87 -8.28 6.54
CA LEU A 222 -1.60 -9.71 6.50
C LEU A 222 -2.64 -10.45 5.66
N GLY A 223 -3.91 -10.09 5.78
CA GLY A 223 -4.98 -10.62 4.94
C GLY A 223 -4.79 -10.34 3.46
N PHE A 224 -4.26 -9.15 3.12
CA PHE A 224 -3.87 -8.83 1.76
C PHE A 224 -2.75 -9.74 1.24
N ILE A 225 -1.70 -9.97 2.04
CA ILE A 225 -0.62 -10.91 1.68
C ILE A 225 -1.19 -12.33 1.48
N VAL A 226 -2.05 -12.79 2.39
CA VAL A 226 -2.66 -14.12 2.32
C VAL A 226 -3.55 -14.30 1.09
N SER A 227 -4.26 -13.26 0.65
CA SER A 227 -5.09 -13.32 -0.55
C SER A 227 -4.31 -13.24 -1.87
N HIS A 228 -3.00 -12.95 -1.82
CA HIS A 228 -2.13 -12.76 -2.98
C HIS A 228 -0.85 -13.61 -2.94
N LEU A 229 -0.86 -14.74 -2.20
CA LEU A 229 0.30 -15.62 -2.03
C LEU A 229 0.87 -16.17 -3.35
N ASP A 230 0.03 -16.31 -4.38
CA ASP A 230 0.38 -16.78 -5.73
C ASP A 230 0.73 -15.64 -6.70
N ILE A 231 0.68 -14.38 -6.26
CA ILE A 231 0.84 -13.20 -7.12
C ILE A 231 2.08 -12.43 -6.68
N GLU A 232 3.24 -12.94 -7.10
CA GLU A 232 4.55 -12.33 -6.88
C GLU A 232 4.55 -10.82 -7.20
N ARG A 233 3.97 -10.47 -8.35
CA ARG A 233 3.88 -9.09 -8.86
C ARG A 233 3.11 -8.14 -7.95
N THR A 234 2.32 -8.67 -7.01
CA THR A 234 1.57 -7.91 -6.01
C THR A 234 2.24 -7.94 -4.65
N THR A 235 2.55 -9.14 -4.17
CA THR A 235 3.05 -9.32 -2.81
C THR A 235 4.43 -8.69 -2.64
N ILE A 236 5.32 -8.78 -3.64
CA ILE A 236 6.66 -8.19 -3.54
C ILE A 236 6.62 -6.67 -3.43
N PRO A 237 6.01 -5.93 -4.39
CA PRO A 237 6.02 -4.48 -4.29
C PRO A 237 5.36 -3.98 -3.01
N TYR A 238 4.30 -4.67 -2.58
CA TYR A 238 3.63 -4.42 -1.31
C TYR A 238 4.56 -4.52 -0.11
N LEU A 239 5.32 -5.62 0.01
CA LEU A 239 6.25 -5.83 1.10
C LEU A 239 7.44 -4.85 1.05
N GLN A 240 7.98 -4.56 -0.14
CA GLN A 240 9.07 -3.61 -0.30
C GLN A 240 8.66 -2.18 0.09
N SER A 241 7.49 -1.73 -0.37
CA SER A 241 6.91 -0.44 0.03
C SER A 241 6.66 -0.39 1.54
N SER A 242 6.10 -1.46 2.10
CA SER A 242 5.90 -1.52 3.55
C SER A 242 7.22 -1.42 4.31
N SER A 243 8.31 -2.03 3.84
CA SER A 243 9.63 -1.94 4.48
C SER A 243 10.19 -0.52 4.54
N ALA A 244 9.96 0.29 3.50
CA ALA A 244 10.41 1.68 3.49
C ALA A 244 9.74 2.49 4.62
N LEU A 245 8.42 2.32 4.79
CA LEU A 245 7.68 2.94 5.89
C LEU A 245 8.17 2.46 7.27
N HIS A 246 8.47 1.17 7.42
CA HIS A 246 9.02 0.64 8.67
C HIS A 246 10.39 1.25 9.03
N ALA A 247 11.19 1.67 8.04
CA ALA A 247 12.45 2.35 8.28
C ALA A 247 12.25 3.73 8.91
N GLU A 248 11.25 4.49 8.45
CA GLU A 248 10.88 5.81 9.00
C GLU A 248 10.36 5.69 10.43
N LEU A 249 9.63 4.61 10.72
CA LEU A 249 9.11 4.28 12.04
C LEU A 249 10.15 3.65 12.99
N GLN A 250 11.43 3.68 12.63
CA GLN A 250 12.54 3.17 13.44
C GLN A 250 12.44 1.68 13.80
N VAL A 251 11.72 0.90 13.00
CA VAL A 251 11.62 -0.54 13.19
C VAL A 251 12.95 -1.19 12.81
N GLU A 252 13.35 -2.19 13.58
CA GLU A 252 14.58 -2.94 13.39
C GLU A 252 14.29 -4.36 12.89
N PRO A 253 15.23 -5.01 12.18
CA PRO A 253 15.05 -6.39 11.71
C PRO A 253 14.66 -7.39 12.80
N GLN A 254 15.15 -7.20 14.03
CA GLN A 254 14.81 -8.05 15.18
C GLN A 254 13.33 -7.98 15.60
N HIS A 255 12.64 -6.87 15.34
CA HIS A 255 11.22 -6.74 15.65
C HIS A 255 10.36 -7.68 14.80
N PHE A 256 10.79 -8.03 13.59
CA PHE A 256 10.08 -9.02 12.77
C PHE A 256 10.12 -10.42 13.40
N VAL A 257 11.25 -10.79 14.01
CA VAL A 257 11.37 -12.10 14.69
C VAL A 257 10.43 -12.17 15.89
N LEU A 258 10.31 -11.08 16.65
CA LEU A 258 9.37 -10.98 17.77
C LEU A 258 7.92 -11.03 17.28
N MET A 259 7.61 -10.31 16.19
CA MET A 259 6.31 -10.31 15.56
C MET A 259 5.88 -11.71 15.11
N GLY A 260 6.76 -12.45 14.41
CA GLY A 260 6.47 -13.82 13.99
C GLY A 260 6.17 -14.76 15.15
N LYS A 261 6.97 -14.70 16.22
CA LYS A 261 6.73 -15.48 17.45
C LYS A 261 5.39 -15.15 18.09
N ALA A 262 5.08 -13.87 18.22
CA ALA A 262 3.82 -13.41 18.81
C ALA A 262 2.60 -13.78 17.95
N MET A 263 2.76 -13.74 16.62
CA MET A 263 1.77 -14.15 15.64
C MET A 263 1.44 -15.63 15.78
N LEU A 264 2.44 -16.51 15.67
CA LEU A 264 2.24 -17.96 15.78
C LEU A 264 1.63 -18.34 17.14
N TRP A 265 2.07 -17.69 18.21
CA TRP A 265 1.47 -17.87 19.52
C TRP A 265 -0.02 -17.48 19.52
N SER A 266 -0.37 -16.29 19.01
CA SER A 266 -1.77 -15.85 18.95
C SER A 266 -2.63 -16.82 18.12
N TRP A 267 -2.08 -17.38 17.04
CA TRP A 267 -2.79 -18.30 16.15
C TRP A 267 -3.07 -19.61 16.88
N GLN A 268 -2.06 -20.14 17.57
CA GLN A 268 -2.18 -21.30 18.44
C GLN A 268 -3.27 -21.12 19.51
N GLN A 269 -3.37 -19.92 20.10
CA GLN A 269 -4.37 -19.68 21.15
C GLN A 269 -5.80 -19.53 20.62
N GLY A 270 -5.98 -19.18 19.34
CA GLY A 270 -7.32 -18.90 18.78
C GLY A 270 -7.85 -19.99 17.85
N LEU A 271 -6.98 -20.75 17.17
CA LEU A 271 -7.40 -21.71 16.15
C LEU A 271 -7.97 -23.02 16.71
N GLY A 272 -7.76 -23.33 17.99
CA GLY A 272 -8.25 -24.57 18.62
C GLY A 272 -7.75 -25.80 17.85
N ASP A 273 -8.66 -26.73 17.55
CA ASP A 273 -8.36 -27.98 16.84
C ASP A 273 -7.81 -27.76 15.41
N ALA A 274 -8.03 -26.58 14.82
CA ALA A 274 -7.48 -26.24 13.52
C ALA A 274 -5.97 -25.91 13.58
N TRP A 275 -5.38 -25.76 14.78
CA TRP A 275 -3.95 -25.59 14.96
C TRP A 275 -3.24 -26.94 14.94
N THR A 276 -2.72 -27.32 13.77
CA THR A 276 -1.86 -28.50 13.60
C THR A 276 -0.41 -28.10 13.37
N LEU A 277 0.52 -29.06 13.46
CA LEU A 277 1.94 -28.82 13.16
C LEU A 277 2.15 -28.38 11.71
N GLU A 278 1.35 -28.89 10.78
CA GLU A 278 1.38 -28.48 9.38
C GLU A 278 0.92 -27.04 9.19
N VAL A 279 -0.14 -26.62 9.91
CA VAL A 279 -0.62 -25.23 9.91
C VAL A 279 0.44 -24.31 10.50
N GLN A 280 1.04 -24.68 11.64
CA GLN A 280 2.15 -23.94 12.23
C GLN A 280 3.29 -23.75 11.23
N HIS A 281 3.77 -24.84 10.61
CA HIS A 281 4.86 -24.80 9.63
C HIS A 281 4.52 -23.95 8.40
N ALA A 282 3.27 -23.99 7.94
CA ALA A 282 2.81 -23.17 6.82
C ALA A 282 2.85 -21.68 7.16
N TRP A 283 2.42 -21.29 8.37
CA TRP A 283 2.49 -19.90 8.85
C TRP A 283 3.93 -19.44 9.13
N GLU A 284 4.78 -20.31 9.69
CA GLU A 284 6.20 -20.05 9.88
C GLU A 284 6.88 -19.73 8.55
N LYS A 285 6.62 -20.55 7.52
CA LYS A 285 7.13 -20.33 6.17
C LYS A 285 6.65 -19.01 5.57
N LEU A 286 5.36 -18.71 5.67
CA LEU A 286 4.84 -17.42 5.22
C LEU A 286 5.57 -16.25 5.89
N TRP A 287 5.73 -16.32 7.22
CA TRP A 287 6.42 -15.27 7.94
C TRP A 287 7.89 -15.16 7.55
N VAL A 288 8.61 -16.27 7.40
CA VAL A 288 10.00 -16.28 6.92
C VAL A 288 10.11 -15.63 5.54
N THR A 289 9.18 -15.89 4.61
CA THR A 289 9.19 -15.21 3.31
C THR A 289 8.98 -13.70 3.45
N VAL A 290 8.04 -13.26 4.29
CA VAL A 290 7.86 -11.83 4.61
C VAL A 290 9.16 -11.24 5.14
N GLU A 291 9.82 -11.90 6.10
CA GLU A 291 11.09 -11.45 6.66
C GLU A 291 12.23 -11.36 5.63
N THR A 292 12.37 -12.39 4.80
CA THR A 292 13.40 -12.48 3.75
C THR A 292 13.29 -11.32 2.77
N ILE A 293 12.07 -10.90 2.41
CA ILE A 293 11.85 -9.76 1.52
C ILE A 293 12.03 -8.44 2.28
N MET A 294 11.44 -8.33 3.47
CA MET A 294 11.32 -7.04 4.14
C MET A 294 12.61 -6.57 4.83
N LYS A 295 13.36 -7.49 5.48
CA LYS A 295 14.54 -7.12 6.30
C LYS A 295 15.68 -6.49 5.49
N PRO A 296 16.07 -7.00 4.31
CA PRO A 296 17.14 -6.38 3.51
C PRO A 296 16.77 -4.97 3.05
N VAL A 297 15.53 -4.79 2.58
CA VAL A 297 15.00 -3.49 2.15
C VAL A 297 14.97 -2.51 3.32
N LEU A 298 14.50 -2.95 4.48
CA LEU A 298 14.49 -2.15 5.71
C LEU A 298 15.90 -1.68 6.09
N LYS A 299 16.89 -2.59 6.08
CA LYS A 299 18.27 -2.26 6.40
C LYS A 299 18.82 -1.18 5.47
N GLN A 300 18.63 -1.35 4.15
CA GLN A 300 19.09 -0.38 3.16
C GLN A 300 18.39 0.98 3.30
N ALA A 301 17.07 0.98 3.53
CA ALA A 301 16.28 2.20 3.73
C ALA A 301 16.73 2.96 4.97
N ARG A 302 16.95 2.27 6.11
CA ARG A 302 17.47 2.88 7.34
C ARG A 302 18.83 3.53 7.13
N GLU A 303 19.75 2.85 6.46
CA GLU A 303 21.08 3.42 6.15
C GLU A 303 20.96 4.68 5.29
N SER A 304 20.02 4.72 4.36
CA SER A 304 19.73 5.90 3.53
C SER A 304 19.21 7.08 4.37
N VAL A 305 18.24 6.82 5.25
CA VAL A 305 17.68 7.82 6.18
C VAL A 305 18.77 8.38 7.10
N SER A 306 19.60 7.50 7.69
CA SER A 306 20.72 7.92 8.54
C SER A 306 21.73 8.79 7.79
N ARG A 307 22.13 8.42 6.56
CA ARG A 307 23.03 9.21 5.73
C ARG A 307 22.46 10.59 5.39
N LYS A 308 21.16 10.66 5.05
CA LYS A 308 20.48 11.94 4.75
C LYS A 308 20.50 12.86 5.97
N LYS A 309 20.15 12.34 7.15
CA LYS A 309 20.16 13.11 8.41
C LYS A 309 21.56 13.61 8.78
N MET A 310 22.60 12.80 8.57
CA MET A 310 23.99 13.22 8.80
C MET A 310 24.41 14.37 7.88
N ARG A 311 24.08 14.29 6.59
CA ARG A 311 24.36 15.37 5.62
C ARG A 311 23.64 16.68 5.98
N GLU A 312 22.37 16.59 6.40
CA GLU A 312 21.61 17.76 6.85
C GLU A 312 22.25 18.42 8.07
N LEU A 313 22.72 17.63 9.04
CA LEU A 313 23.47 18.12 10.20
C LEU A 313 24.80 18.78 9.79
N GLU A 314 25.57 18.15 8.91
CA GLU A 314 26.83 18.69 8.39
C GLU A 314 26.65 20.06 7.72
N VAL A 315 25.61 20.22 6.88
CA VAL A 315 25.25 21.50 6.26
C VAL A 315 24.87 22.54 7.32
N MET A 316 24.10 22.15 8.34
CA MET A 316 23.70 23.04 9.43
C MET A 316 24.90 23.52 10.26
N PHE A 317 25.86 22.63 10.53
CA PHE A 317 27.11 22.95 11.26
C PHE A 317 28.16 23.68 10.40
N SER A 318 28.09 23.59 9.08
CA SER A 318 28.91 24.42 8.18
C SER A 318 28.41 25.86 8.18
N LYS A 319 27.09 26.07 8.01
CA LYS A 319 26.49 27.41 7.99
C LYS A 319 26.71 28.20 9.29
N LYS A 320 26.68 27.53 10.45
CA LYS A 320 26.97 28.16 11.76
C LYS A 320 28.44 28.53 11.99
N ARG A 321 29.37 28.06 11.16
CA ARG A 321 30.80 28.41 11.25
C ARG A 321 31.18 29.61 10.40
N ASP A 322 30.33 29.96 9.44
CA ASP A 322 30.52 31.08 8.50
C ASP A 322 29.75 32.35 8.95
N GLU A 323 29.07 32.31 10.10
CA GLU A 323 28.38 33.43 10.79
C GLU A 323 29.17 33.88 12.03
#